data_AF-A0A0C2JGU5-F1
#
_entry.id   AF-A0A0C2JGU5-F1
#
_cell.length_a   1.000
_cell.length_b   1.000
_cell.length_c   1.000
_cell.angle_alpha   90.00
_cell.angle_beta   90.00
_cell.angle_gamma   90.00
#
_symmetry.space_group_name_H-M   'P 1'
#
loop_
_entity.id
_entity.type
_entity.pdbx_description
1 polymer ?
#
loop_
_entity_poly.entity_id
_entity_poly.type
_entity_poly.pdbx_seq_one_letter_code
_entity_poly.pdbx_strand_id
1 'polypeptide(L)'
;MNPQIDSVALDLQESLNLNDKYQNDYDQNGNPNIPKPQPSLIIESNYNIQDDIHKTSQGSFWELVGICVRRPATYRGLLIEKLMCCQKETRYPMLKRYYFEKQPFKNLKYLVFNSLLRNGAELDAFYIQEAFDYKNQRIRLCMKSVDEHSSHQNDADRNDEHENDKKIYNVLREILCTRSTQQISEIKKKYKNKTWGMCDTFVQFFYQSMTQKFVKSICTPKIKSGSYSIDSTKYFAKLVRRYVVTNDLFGLIRIIFCRAEVGLKYNKIDLKSIIRAYRERYVHTEKDTFKFLFKRQMDIYYNVILPMCGFDLIQ
;
A
#
# COMPACT_ATOMS: atom_id res chain seq x y z
N MET A 1 -17.62 -34.21 6.88
CA MET A 1 -17.56 -32.77 7.21
C MET A 1 -17.01 -32.64 8.61
N ASN A 2 -16.04 -31.74 8.85
CA ASN A 2 -15.34 -31.62 10.12
C ASN A 2 -15.98 -30.48 10.94
N PRO A 3 -16.74 -30.77 12.02
CA PRO A 3 -17.58 -29.79 12.72
C PRO A 3 -16.82 -28.61 13.35
N GLN A 4 -15.50 -28.73 13.54
CA GLN A 4 -14.65 -27.61 13.99
C GLN A 4 -14.44 -26.51 12.93
N ILE A 5 -14.63 -26.81 11.63
CA ILE A 5 -14.43 -25.82 10.55
C ILE A 5 -15.66 -24.92 10.44
N ASP A 6 -16.85 -25.47 10.67
CA ASP A 6 -18.13 -24.77 10.49
C ASP A 6 -18.42 -23.78 11.63
N SER A 7 -18.00 -24.06 12.87
CA SER A 7 -18.20 -23.11 14.00
C SER A 7 -17.35 -21.85 13.87
N VAL A 8 -16.13 -21.97 13.32
CA VAL A 8 -15.22 -20.82 13.10
C VAL A 8 -15.72 -19.93 11.95
N ALA A 9 -16.46 -20.49 10.98
CA ALA A 9 -16.99 -19.73 9.84
C ALA A 9 -18.14 -18.79 10.25
N LEU A 10 -18.97 -19.19 11.22
CA LEU A 10 -20.09 -18.41 11.76
C LEU A 10 -19.63 -17.19 12.59
N ASP A 11 -18.67 -17.36 13.51
CA ASP A 11 -18.08 -16.26 14.29
C ASP A 11 -17.38 -15.20 13.41
N LEU A 12 -16.90 -15.60 12.24
CA LEU A 12 -16.25 -14.71 11.29
C LEU A 12 -17.23 -13.88 10.46
N GLN A 13 -18.41 -14.41 10.11
CA GLN A 13 -19.45 -13.62 9.46
C GLN A 13 -19.98 -12.51 10.37
N GLU A 14 -20.09 -12.77 11.68
CA GLU A 14 -20.49 -11.75 12.66
C GLU A 14 -19.40 -10.69 12.91
N SER A 15 -18.11 -11.07 12.88
CA SER A 15 -17.00 -10.12 13.02
C SER A 15 -16.65 -9.35 11.74
N LEU A 16 -17.09 -9.82 10.57
CA LEU A 16 -16.99 -9.13 9.29
C LEU A 16 -18.03 -8.01 9.10
N ASN A 17 -18.89 -7.77 10.10
CA ASN A 17 -19.66 -6.53 10.27
C ASN A 17 -18.72 -5.36 10.64
N LEU A 18 -17.69 -5.14 9.80
CA LEU A 18 -16.62 -4.14 9.89
C LEU A 18 -17.10 -2.70 9.67
N ASN A 19 -18.40 -2.47 9.80
CA ASN A 19 -19.05 -1.23 9.41
C ASN A 19 -18.71 -0.03 10.31
N ASP A 20 -17.93 -0.12 11.39
CA ASP A 20 -17.89 1.03 12.34
C ASP A 20 -16.55 1.58 12.82
N LYS A 21 -15.38 1.12 12.33
CA LYS A 21 -14.10 1.47 12.99
C LYS A 21 -13.25 2.61 12.41
N TYR A 22 -13.68 3.36 11.39
CA TYR A 22 -12.72 4.19 10.63
C TYR A 22 -13.18 5.59 10.23
N GLN A 23 -13.36 6.55 11.13
CA GLN A 23 -13.76 7.91 10.75
C GLN A 23 -12.57 8.86 10.53
N ASN A 24 -12.71 9.76 9.55
CA ASN A 24 -11.85 10.93 9.37
C ASN A 24 -12.66 12.18 9.73
N ASP A 25 -12.16 12.98 10.66
CA ASP A 25 -12.85 14.18 11.17
C ASP A 25 -13.12 15.22 10.07
N TYR A 26 -12.32 15.24 8.99
CA TYR A 26 -12.56 16.11 7.82
C TYR A 26 -13.72 15.65 6.93
N ASP A 27 -14.07 14.36 6.97
CA ASP A 27 -15.17 13.78 6.20
C ASP A 27 -16.53 13.88 6.94
N GLN A 28 -16.52 14.25 8.24
CA GLN A 28 -17.71 14.41 9.09
C GLN A 28 -18.66 15.53 8.63
N ASN A 29 -18.15 16.54 7.92
CA ASN A 29 -18.96 17.68 7.49
C ASN A 29 -19.78 17.41 6.22
N GLY A 30 -19.87 16.14 5.78
CA GLY A 30 -21.02 15.63 5.04
C GLY A 30 -21.52 16.52 3.91
N ASN A 31 -20.65 17.12 3.10
CA ASN A 31 -21.10 17.91 1.96
C ASN A 31 -21.91 17.00 1.02
N PRO A 32 -23.24 17.21 0.87
CA PRO A 32 -24.11 16.33 0.08
C PRO A 32 -23.79 16.37 -1.41
N ASN A 33 -23.01 17.37 -1.85
CA ASN A 33 -22.56 17.51 -3.24
C ASN A 33 -21.35 16.64 -3.58
N ILE A 34 -20.75 15.93 -2.61
CA ILE A 34 -19.62 15.03 -2.89
C ILE A 34 -20.17 13.61 -3.13
N PRO A 35 -19.97 13.02 -4.33
CA PRO A 35 -20.41 11.68 -4.64
C PRO A 35 -19.92 10.64 -3.63
N LYS A 36 -20.74 9.61 -3.39
CA LYS A 36 -20.33 8.46 -2.55
C LYS A 36 -19.14 7.74 -3.19
N PRO A 37 -18.13 7.32 -2.41
CA PRO A 37 -17.00 6.56 -2.94
C PRO A 37 -17.46 5.23 -3.55
N GLN A 38 -16.78 4.79 -4.61
CA GLN A 38 -16.99 3.48 -5.24
C GLN A 38 -15.71 2.66 -5.11
N PRO A 39 -15.56 1.79 -4.09
CA PRO A 39 -14.34 0.99 -3.93
C PRO A 39 -14.08 0.15 -5.19
N SER A 40 -12.82 -0.04 -5.53
CA SER A 40 -12.43 -0.89 -6.66
C SER A 40 -12.55 -2.38 -6.34
N LEU A 41 -12.54 -2.73 -5.04
CA LEU A 41 -12.72 -4.08 -4.54
C LEU A 41 -14.05 -4.18 -3.80
N ILE A 42 -14.99 -4.94 -4.37
CA ILE A 42 -16.34 -5.16 -3.83
C ILE A 42 -16.49 -6.66 -3.53
N ILE A 43 -17.25 -6.97 -2.50
CA ILE A 43 -17.56 -8.34 -2.10
C ILE A 43 -19.03 -8.60 -2.43
N GLU A 44 -19.26 -9.71 -3.12
CA GLU A 44 -20.60 -10.18 -3.44
C GLU A 44 -21.35 -10.58 -2.16
N SER A 45 -22.65 -10.31 -2.10
CA SER A 45 -23.47 -10.60 -0.90
C SER A 45 -23.53 -12.09 -0.55
N ASN A 46 -23.31 -12.96 -1.53
CA ASN A 46 -23.26 -14.41 -1.39
C ASN A 46 -21.81 -14.95 -1.36
N TYR A 47 -20.83 -14.12 -1.02
CA TYR A 47 -19.44 -14.53 -0.96
C TYR A 47 -19.24 -15.73 -0.02
N ASN A 48 -18.61 -16.78 -0.55
CA ASN A 48 -18.23 -17.97 0.20
C ASN A 48 -16.71 -18.18 0.13
N ILE A 49 -16.05 -18.11 1.29
CA ILE A 49 -14.61 -18.34 1.37
C ILE A 49 -14.20 -19.77 0.99
N GLN A 50 -15.07 -20.76 1.14
CA GLN A 50 -14.77 -22.14 0.76
C GLN A 50 -14.54 -22.28 -0.74
N ASP A 51 -15.21 -21.47 -1.56
CA ASP A 51 -15.01 -21.48 -3.01
C ASP A 51 -13.61 -20.95 -3.37
N ASP A 52 -13.18 -19.89 -2.70
CA ASP A 52 -11.83 -19.34 -2.87
C ASP A 52 -10.76 -20.33 -2.35
N ILE A 53 -11.00 -21.00 -1.22
CA ILE A 53 -10.12 -22.09 -0.72
C ILE A 53 -10.05 -23.22 -1.73
N HIS A 54 -11.18 -23.68 -2.26
CA HIS A 54 -11.24 -24.78 -3.23
C HIS A 54 -10.46 -24.43 -4.50
N LYS A 55 -10.73 -23.26 -5.10
CA LYS A 55 -10.02 -22.77 -6.30
C LYS A 55 -8.51 -22.64 -6.05
N THR A 56 -8.12 -22.09 -4.91
CA THR A 56 -6.69 -21.93 -4.59
C THR A 56 -6.01 -23.24 -4.23
N SER A 57 -6.74 -24.22 -3.66
CA SER A 57 -6.19 -25.50 -3.22
C SER A 57 -5.74 -26.44 -4.32
N GLN A 58 -6.19 -26.22 -5.55
CA GLN A 58 -5.74 -26.95 -6.73
C GLN A 58 -4.90 -26.06 -7.66
N GLY A 59 -4.92 -24.75 -7.43
CA GLY A 59 -4.24 -23.78 -8.27
C GLY A 59 -2.77 -23.52 -7.92
N SER A 60 -2.13 -22.88 -8.87
CA SER A 60 -0.85 -22.19 -8.83
C SER A 60 -0.87 -20.95 -7.93
N PHE A 61 0.32 -20.40 -7.67
CA PHE A 61 0.47 -19.12 -6.97
C PHE A 61 -0.28 -17.98 -7.65
N TRP A 62 -0.32 -17.95 -8.98
CA TRP A 62 -0.99 -16.86 -9.71
C TRP A 62 -2.51 -16.93 -9.65
N GLU A 63 -3.10 -18.12 -9.51
CA GLU A 63 -4.53 -18.25 -9.22
C GLU A 63 -4.89 -17.69 -7.85
N LEU A 64 -4.04 -17.94 -6.83
CA LEU A 64 -4.18 -17.27 -5.53
C LEU A 64 -4.05 -15.76 -5.65
N VAL A 65 -3.06 -15.26 -6.38
CA VAL A 65 -2.91 -13.80 -6.61
C VAL A 65 -4.13 -13.25 -7.32
N GLY A 66 -4.64 -13.92 -8.35
CA GLY A 66 -5.84 -13.53 -9.09
C GLY A 66 -7.07 -13.43 -8.20
N ILE A 67 -7.22 -14.34 -7.23
CA ILE A 67 -8.27 -14.23 -6.21
C ILE A 67 -8.00 -13.03 -5.29
N CYS A 68 -6.79 -12.92 -4.75
CA CYS A 68 -6.45 -11.83 -3.84
C CYS A 68 -6.67 -10.44 -4.45
N VAL A 69 -6.29 -10.19 -5.70
CA VAL A 69 -6.45 -8.85 -6.31
C VAL A 69 -7.90 -8.43 -6.52
N ARG A 70 -8.86 -9.33 -6.29
CA ARG A 70 -10.31 -9.09 -6.33
C ARG A 70 -10.97 -9.16 -4.95
N ARG A 71 -10.19 -9.16 -3.88
CA ARG A 71 -10.68 -9.26 -2.49
C ARG A 71 -10.06 -8.18 -1.61
N PRO A 72 -10.82 -7.59 -0.67
CA PRO A 72 -10.25 -6.73 0.36
C PRO A 72 -9.28 -7.47 1.29
N ALA A 73 -8.34 -6.78 1.94
CA ALA A 73 -7.28 -7.37 2.75
C ALA A 73 -7.78 -8.25 3.88
N THR A 74 -8.90 -7.91 4.50
CA THR A 74 -9.49 -8.76 5.54
C THR A 74 -9.77 -10.16 5.02
N TYR A 75 -10.31 -10.27 3.80
CA TYR A 75 -10.65 -11.54 3.17
C TYR A 75 -9.41 -12.25 2.63
N ARG A 76 -8.44 -11.50 2.11
CA ARG A 76 -7.12 -12.04 1.70
C ARG A 76 -6.39 -12.65 2.89
N GLY A 77 -6.36 -11.95 4.02
CA GLY A 77 -5.75 -12.42 5.26
C GLY A 77 -6.39 -13.71 5.75
N LEU A 78 -7.73 -13.75 5.79
CA LEU A 78 -8.48 -14.93 6.19
C LEU A 78 -8.24 -16.13 5.24
N LEU A 79 -8.19 -15.89 3.92
CA LEU A 79 -7.87 -16.93 2.95
C LEU A 79 -6.48 -17.52 3.19
N ILE A 80 -5.47 -16.67 3.37
CA ILE A 80 -4.10 -17.13 3.66
C ILE A 80 -4.04 -17.90 4.97
N GLU A 81 -4.72 -17.43 6.02
CA GLU A 81 -4.81 -18.13 7.31
C GLU A 81 -5.41 -19.53 7.15
N LYS A 82 -6.55 -19.65 6.46
CA LYS A 82 -7.21 -20.94 6.22
C LYS A 82 -6.35 -21.90 5.40
N LEU A 83 -5.69 -21.40 4.35
CA LEU A 83 -4.74 -22.20 3.56
C LEU A 83 -3.57 -22.70 4.42
N MET A 84 -3.06 -21.87 5.33
CA MET A 84 -1.98 -22.22 6.23
C MET A 84 -2.40 -23.19 7.34
N CYS A 85 -3.68 -23.19 7.76
CA CYS A 85 -4.21 -24.14 8.71
C CYS A 85 -4.52 -25.51 8.09
N CYS A 86 -5.10 -25.54 6.89
CA CYS A 86 -5.61 -26.78 6.29
C CYS A 86 -4.61 -27.47 5.34
N GLN A 87 -3.64 -26.74 4.79
CA GLN A 87 -2.79 -27.21 3.69
C GLN A 87 -1.35 -26.73 3.86
N LYS A 88 -0.85 -26.67 5.10
CA LYS A 88 0.44 -26.08 5.41
C LYS A 88 1.58 -26.71 4.62
N GLU A 89 1.61 -28.05 4.53
CA GLU A 89 2.69 -28.81 3.92
C GLU A 89 2.84 -28.50 2.43
N THR A 90 1.72 -28.32 1.72
CA THR A 90 1.71 -28.05 0.28
C THR A 90 1.79 -26.57 -0.04
N ARG A 91 1.13 -25.71 0.76
CA ARG A 91 1.01 -24.27 0.48
C ARG A 91 2.16 -23.45 1.01
N TYR A 92 2.73 -23.81 2.16
CA TYR A 92 3.81 -23.02 2.76
C TYR A 92 5.04 -22.88 1.85
N PRO A 93 5.56 -23.93 1.19
CA PRO A 93 6.72 -23.78 0.30
C PRO A 93 6.49 -22.75 -0.82
N MET A 94 5.28 -22.74 -1.39
CA MET A 94 4.87 -21.77 -2.41
C MET A 94 4.78 -20.35 -1.84
N LEU A 95 4.12 -20.17 -0.69
CA LEU A 95 3.87 -18.85 -0.09
C LEU A 95 5.13 -18.24 0.53
N LYS A 96 6.04 -19.07 1.04
CA LYS A 96 7.23 -18.64 1.78
C LYS A 96 8.05 -17.62 1.01
N ARG A 97 8.35 -17.90 -0.25
CA ARG A 97 9.17 -17.04 -1.11
C ARG A 97 8.57 -15.65 -1.35
N TYR A 98 7.25 -15.51 -1.29
CA TYR A 98 6.56 -14.28 -1.65
C TYR A 98 6.07 -13.48 -0.44
N TYR A 99 5.66 -14.15 0.64
CA TYR A 99 5.02 -13.52 1.79
C TYR A 99 5.80 -13.63 3.10
N PHE A 100 6.54 -14.73 3.32
CA PHE A 100 7.15 -15.01 4.63
C PHE A 100 8.65 -14.77 4.69
N GLU A 101 9.33 -14.78 3.54
CA GLU A 101 10.76 -14.51 3.47
C GLU A 101 11.00 -13.01 3.26
N LYS A 102 11.78 -12.41 4.17
CA LYS A 102 12.18 -11.00 4.05
C LYS A 102 13.13 -10.85 2.88
N GLN A 103 12.84 -9.91 2.00
CA GLN A 103 13.67 -9.58 0.84
C GLN A 103 14.05 -8.09 0.90
N PRO A 104 15.08 -7.66 0.16
CA PRO A 104 15.43 -6.25 0.09
C PRO A 104 14.25 -5.41 -0.43
N PHE A 105 14.07 -4.20 0.10
CA PHE A 105 12.99 -3.30 -0.31
C PHE A 105 12.96 -3.05 -1.83
N LYS A 106 14.11 -3.05 -2.50
CA LYS A 106 14.22 -2.91 -3.97
C LYS A 106 13.55 -4.06 -4.75
N ASN A 107 13.23 -5.18 -4.10
CA ASN A 107 12.53 -6.30 -4.71
C ASN A 107 11.05 -5.95 -4.88
N LEU A 108 10.65 -5.66 -6.12
CA LEU A 108 9.29 -5.27 -6.45
C LEU A 108 8.26 -6.35 -6.10
N LYS A 109 8.58 -7.63 -6.31
CA LYS A 109 7.67 -8.75 -5.98
C LYS A 109 7.40 -8.80 -4.49
N TYR A 110 8.45 -8.68 -3.68
CA TYR A 110 8.33 -8.64 -2.23
C TYR A 110 7.40 -7.51 -1.78
N LEU A 111 7.62 -6.29 -2.29
CA LEU A 111 6.78 -5.14 -1.98
C LEU A 111 5.32 -5.39 -2.35
N VAL A 112 5.07 -5.82 -3.60
CA VAL A 112 3.72 -6.01 -4.14
C VAL A 112 2.96 -7.06 -3.33
N PHE A 113 3.55 -8.23 -3.12
CA PHE A 113 2.86 -9.32 -2.43
C PHE A 113 2.68 -9.01 -0.94
N ASN A 114 3.64 -8.38 -0.27
CA ASN A 114 3.41 -7.93 1.11
C ASN A 114 2.35 -6.84 1.20
N SER A 115 2.28 -5.93 0.22
CA SER A 115 1.22 -4.91 0.16
C SER A 115 -0.15 -5.55 -0.06
N LEU A 116 -0.21 -6.65 -0.84
CA LEU A 116 -1.45 -7.39 -1.13
C LEU A 116 -2.07 -8.07 0.09
N LEU A 117 -1.36 -8.27 1.19
CA LEU A 117 -1.95 -8.88 2.39
C LEU A 117 -2.30 -7.88 3.49
N ARG A 118 -2.07 -6.59 3.26
CA ARG A 118 -2.18 -5.55 4.29
C ARG A 118 -3.17 -4.47 3.84
N ASN A 119 -3.84 -3.83 4.80
CA ASN A 119 -4.67 -2.65 4.56
C ASN A 119 -4.42 -1.56 5.61
N GLY A 120 -4.99 -0.39 5.34
CA GLY A 120 -5.06 0.74 6.27
C GLY A 120 -3.74 1.03 6.98
N ALA A 121 -3.83 1.16 8.30
CA ALA A 121 -2.68 1.47 9.15
C ALA A 121 -1.54 0.45 9.07
N GLU A 122 -1.86 -0.83 8.84
CA GLU A 122 -0.85 -1.89 8.76
C GLU A 122 -0.05 -1.82 7.46
N LEU A 123 -0.70 -1.48 6.35
CA LEU A 123 -0.04 -1.26 5.06
C LEU A 123 0.86 -0.02 5.11
N ASP A 124 0.37 1.08 5.71
CA ASP A 124 1.17 2.29 5.88
C ASP A 124 2.39 2.06 6.78
N ALA A 125 2.21 1.34 7.91
CA ALA A 125 3.31 0.97 8.80
C ALA A 125 4.36 0.12 8.07
N PHE A 126 3.93 -0.81 7.21
CA PHE A 126 4.83 -1.60 6.36
C PHE A 126 5.66 -0.70 5.44
N TYR A 127 5.05 0.24 4.71
CA TYR A 127 5.83 1.13 3.84
C TYR A 127 6.79 2.04 4.60
N ILE A 128 6.41 2.51 5.79
CA ILE A 128 7.31 3.29 6.65
C ILE A 128 8.49 2.44 7.08
N GLN A 129 8.23 1.23 7.58
CA GLN A 129 9.26 0.31 8.03
C GLN A 129 10.25 -0.02 6.92
N GLU A 130 9.76 -0.40 5.75
CA GLU A 130 10.63 -0.78 4.64
C GLU A 130 11.47 0.39 4.11
N ALA A 131 10.92 1.62 4.12
CA ALA A 131 11.68 2.81 3.77
C ALA A 131 12.83 3.06 4.76
N PHE A 132 12.62 2.81 6.05
CA PHE A 132 13.66 2.93 7.08
C PHE A 132 14.68 1.80 7.04
N ASP A 133 14.24 0.56 6.88
CA ASP A 133 15.13 -0.59 6.79
C ASP A 133 16.07 -0.46 5.60
N TYR A 134 15.59 0.06 4.47
CA TYR A 134 16.41 0.36 3.32
C TYR A 134 17.50 1.41 3.62
N LYS A 135 17.17 2.48 4.38
CA LYS A 135 18.17 3.47 4.84
C LYS A 135 19.22 2.82 5.74
N ASN A 136 18.77 2.05 6.72
CA ASN A 136 19.65 1.42 7.72
C ASN A 136 20.59 0.39 7.08
N GLN A 137 20.11 -0.40 6.11
CA GLN A 137 20.96 -1.33 5.36
C GLN A 137 22.08 -0.59 4.62
N ARG A 138 21.80 0.55 3.99
CA ARG A 138 22.84 1.35 3.33
C ARG A 138 23.84 1.93 4.31
N ILE A 139 23.39 2.52 5.41
CA ILE A 139 24.30 3.07 6.44
C ILE A 139 25.27 1.99 6.92
N ARG A 140 24.77 0.77 7.16
CA ARG A 140 25.61 -0.37 7.55
C ARG A 140 26.61 -0.77 6.46
N LEU A 141 26.21 -0.76 5.18
CA LEU A 141 27.13 -1.05 4.07
C LEU A 141 28.21 0.02 3.94
N CYS A 142 27.84 1.31 4.06
CA CYS A 142 28.79 2.42 4.06
C CYS A 142 29.77 2.33 5.24
N MET A 143 29.29 1.99 6.44
CA MET A 143 30.16 1.78 7.61
C MET A 143 31.16 0.63 7.38
N LYS A 144 30.71 -0.51 6.84
CA LYS A 144 31.61 -1.63 6.49
C LYS A 144 32.68 -1.24 5.47
N SER A 145 32.32 -0.47 4.44
CA SER A 145 33.30 0.00 3.44
C SER A 145 34.31 1.01 4.01
N VAL A 146 33.93 1.82 5.00
CA VAL A 146 34.82 2.78 5.66
C VAL A 146 35.86 2.05 6.52
N ASP A 147 35.46 0.95 7.17
CA ASP A 147 36.37 0.12 7.97
C ASP A 147 37.37 -0.67 7.09
N GLU A 148 36.99 -0.97 5.83
CA GLU A 148 37.82 -1.76 4.90
C GLU A 148 38.73 -0.91 4.01
N HIS A 149 38.39 0.36 3.72
CA HIS A 149 39.13 1.22 2.79
C HIS A 149 39.25 2.65 3.34
N SER A 150 40.35 2.95 4.04
CA SER A 150 40.67 4.32 4.44
C SER A 150 41.13 5.15 3.24
N SER A 151 40.55 6.34 3.10
CA SER A 151 40.85 7.41 2.14
C SER A 151 40.36 7.22 0.69
N HIS A 152 39.06 7.45 0.46
CA HIS A 152 38.50 8.34 -0.58
C HIS A 152 36.98 8.10 -0.67
N GLN A 153 36.19 8.89 0.07
CA GLN A 153 34.73 8.90 -0.12
C GLN A 153 34.39 9.60 -1.44
N ASN A 154 33.77 8.88 -2.37
CA ASN A 154 33.39 9.38 -3.68
C ASN A 154 32.10 10.23 -3.59
N ASP A 155 32.04 11.34 -4.32
CA ASP A 155 30.85 12.21 -4.40
C ASP A 155 29.57 11.49 -4.89
N ALA A 156 29.74 10.35 -5.57
CA ALA A 156 28.63 9.47 -5.97
C ALA A 156 27.82 8.97 -4.76
N ASP A 157 28.47 8.64 -3.64
CA ASP A 157 27.80 8.09 -2.45
C ASP A 157 26.93 9.13 -1.74
N ARG A 158 27.33 10.41 -1.78
CA ARG A 158 26.59 11.53 -1.18
C ARG A 158 25.28 11.84 -1.94
N ASN A 159 25.32 11.80 -3.26
CA ASN A 159 24.11 12.02 -4.09
C ASN A 159 23.06 10.93 -3.85
N ASP A 160 23.54 9.71 -3.68
CA ASP A 160 22.76 8.51 -3.45
C ASP A 160 22.12 8.46 -2.05
N GLU A 161 22.76 9.06 -1.05
CA GLU A 161 22.19 9.24 0.30
C GLU A 161 21.06 10.29 0.29
N HIS A 162 21.29 11.43 -0.39
CA HIS A 162 20.29 12.48 -0.52
C HIS A 162 19.02 12.02 -1.23
N GLU A 163 19.14 11.19 -2.28
CA GLU A 163 17.97 10.64 -2.99
C GLU A 163 17.14 9.71 -2.08
N ASN A 164 17.78 8.95 -1.19
CA ASN A 164 17.09 8.04 -0.29
C ASN A 164 16.36 8.76 0.84
N ASP A 165 16.98 9.77 1.42
CA ASP A 165 16.31 10.63 2.40
C ASP A 165 15.09 11.32 1.79
N LYS A 166 15.20 11.72 0.53
CA LYS A 166 14.07 12.24 -0.24
C LYS A 166 12.96 11.21 -0.44
N LYS A 167 13.28 9.93 -0.66
CA LYS A 167 12.28 8.84 -0.77
C LYS A 167 11.54 8.62 0.55
N ILE A 168 12.27 8.48 1.66
CA ILE A 168 11.68 8.32 3.00
C ILE A 168 10.81 9.52 3.35
N TYR A 169 11.31 10.73 3.09
CA TYR A 169 10.57 11.96 3.27
C TYR A 169 9.26 11.96 2.47
N ASN A 170 9.27 11.55 1.20
CA ASN A 170 8.06 11.47 0.39
C ASN A 170 7.09 10.41 0.92
N VAL A 171 7.59 9.29 1.45
CA VAL A 171 6.75 8.25 2.06
C VAL A 171 6.03 8.79 3.29
N LEU A 172 6.78 9.31 4.26
CA LEU A 172 6.25 9.88 5.50
C LEU A 172 5.33 11.06 5.22
N ARG A 173 5.71 11.96 4.31
CA ARG A 173 4.90 13.12 3.94
C ARG A 173 3.53 12.68 3.42
N GLU A 174 3.47 11.74 2.48
CA GLU A 174 2.18 11.31 1.93
C GLU A 174 1.30 10.65 3.00
N ILE A 175 1.86 9.77 3.84
CA ILE A 175 1.09 9.11 4.90
C ILE A 175 0.59 10.15 5.90
N LEU A 176 1.48 10.96 6.48
CA LEU A 176 1.10 11.93 7.50
C LEU A 176 0.13 12.99 6.95
N CYS A 177 0.27 13.42 5.69
CA CYS A 177 -0.59 14.46 5.11
C CYS A 177 -1.95 13.95 4.61
N THR A 178 -2.15 12.63 4.49
CA THR A 178 -3.38 12.07 3.91
C THR A 178 -4.14 11.16 4.87
N ARG A 179 -3.62 10.97 6.08
CA ARG A 179 -4.26 10.16 7.13
C ARG A 179 -4.83 11.06 8.24
N SER A 180 -5.97 10.63 8.81
CA SER A 180 -6.56 11.29 9.98
C SER A 180 -5.71 11.06 11.24
N THR A 181 -5.93 11.86 12.28
CA THR A 181 -5.23 11.71 13.57
C THR A 181 -5.41 10.31 14.16
N GLN A 182 -6.62 9.76 14.09
CA GLN A 182 -6.91 8.39 14.52
C GLN A 182 -6.09 7.36 13.72
N GLN A 183 -6.06 7.50 12.39
CA GLN A 183 -5.26 6.63 11.52
C GLN A 183 -3.77 6.69 11.84
N ILE A 184 -3.23 7.88 12.09
CA ILE A 184 -1.83 8.05 12.51
C ILE A 184 -1.56 7.34 13.85
N SER A 185 -2.49 7.41 14.81
CA SER A 185 -2.39 6.70 16.09
C SER A 185 -2.33 5.17 15.89
N GLU A 186 -3.18 4.64 15.02
CA GLU A 186 -3.18 3.21 14.69
C GLU A 186 -1.91 2.77 13.96
N ILE A 187 -1.41 3.58 13.02
CA ILE A 187 -0.14 3.34 12.34
C ILE A 187 0.97 3.23 13.38
N LYS A 188 1.02 4.16 14.34
CA LYS A 188 2.00 4.14 15.43
C LYS A 188 1.88 2.85 16.25
N LYS A 189 0.67 2.41 16.60
CA LYS A 189 0.43 1.16 17.33
C LYS A 189 0.92 -0.06 16.54
N LYS A 190 0.55 -0.16 15.25
CA LYS A 190 0.95 -1.27 14.37
C LYS A 190 2.46 -1.31 14.13
N TYR A 191 3.08 -0.14 13.98
CA TYR A 191 4.53 -0.01 13.83
C TYR A 191 5.28 -0.48 15.08
N LYS A 192 4.87 -0.02 16.28
CA LYS A 192 5.47 -0.43 17.56
C LYS A 192 5.38 -1.93 17.79
N ASN A 193 4.27 -2.55 17.40
CA ASN A 193 4.05 -3.98 17.61
C ASN A 193 4.86 -4.88 16.65
N LYS A 194 5.44 -4.36 15.56
CA LYS A 194 6.13 -5.16 14.53
C LYS A 194 7.66 -5.03 14.50
N THR A 195 8.29 -4.04 15.15
CA THR A 195 9.77 -3.96 15.24
C THR A 195 10.31 -3.21 16.45
N TRP A 196 11.17 -3.91 17.20
CA TRP A 196 12.42 -3.51 17.84
C TRP A 196 12.79 -2.02 17.74
N GLY A 197 12.54 -1.27 18.81
CA GLY A 197 13.25 -0.05 19.21
C GLY A 197 13.59 0.94 18.10
N MET A 198 12.60 1.53 17.43
CA MET A 198 12.87 2.83 16.80
C MET A 198 13.02 3.86 17.92
N CYS A 199 14.18 4.52 17.98
CA CYS A 199 14.48 5.53 19.00
C CYS A 199 13.42 6.65 18.90
N ASP A 200 12.63 6.87 19.96
CA ASP A 200 11.60 7.92 20.01
C ASP A 200 12.18 9.31 19.62
N THR A 201 13.49 9.48 19.82
CA THR A 201 14.31 10.62 19.40
C THR A 201 14.35 10.83 17.88
N PHE A 202 14.40 9.77 17.06
CA PHE A 202 14.41 9.89 15.60
C PHE A 202 13.04 10.36 15.08
N VAL A 203 11.96 9.82 15.66
CA VAL A 203 10.59 10.27 15.37
C VAL A 203 10.41 11.73 15.79
N GLN A 204 10.92 12.14 16.96
CA GLN A 204 10.87 13.53 17.44
C GLN A 204 11.65 14.52 16.55
N PHE A 205 12.88 14.18 16.15
CA PHE A 205 13.73 15.05 15.32
C PHE A 205 13.15 15.22 13.91
N PHE A 206 12.62 14.13 13.34
CA PHE A 206 11.86 14.21 12.09
C PHE A 206 10.57 14.99 12.29
N TYR A 207 9.81 14.77 13.37
CA TYR A 207 8.54 15.46 13.62
C TYR A 207 8.70 16.97 13.67
N GLN A 208 9.71 17.54 14.34
CA GLN A 208 9.80 19.01 14.45
C GLN A 208 10.03 19.71 13.09
N SER A 209 10.99 19.23 12.27
CA SER A 209 11.24 19.81 10.94
C SER A 209 10.16 19.44 9.91
N MET A 210 9.56 18.25 10.05
CA MET A 210 8.44 17.81 9.22
C MET A 210 7.17 18.58 9.54
N THR A 211 6.87 18.86 10.82
CA THR A 211 5.65 19.58 11.24
C THR A 211 5.62 20.97 10.62
N GLN A 212 6.75 21.67 10.54
CA GLN A 212 6.82 22.96 9.83
C GLN A 212 6.59 22.81 8.32
N LYS A 213 7.18 21.81 7.66
CA LYS A 213 6.94 21.53 6.22
C LYS A 213 5.53 20.98 5.94
N PHE A 214 4.93 20.30 6.92
CA PHE A 214 3.62 19.68 6.95
C PHE A 214 2.52 20.74 7.09
N VAL A 215 2.65 21.61 8.10
CA VAL A 215 1.82 22.81 8.27
C VAL A 215 1.97 23.69 7.04
N LYS A 216 3.16 23.83 6.45
CA LYS A 216 3.29 24.55 5.17
C LYS A 216 2.57 23.82 4.02
N SER A 217 2.65 22.49 3.90
CA SER A 217 2.01 21.71 2.83
C SER A 217 0.48 21.63 2.92
N ILE A 218 -0.08 21.66 4.13
CA ILE A 218 -1.51 21.55 4.40
C ILE A 218 -2.13 22.94 4.58
N CYS A 219 -1.43 23.83 5.29
CA CYS A 219 -1.93 25.13 5.75
C CYS A 219 -1.37 26.34 5.00
N THR A 220 -0.48 26.22 3.99
CA THR A 220 -0.28 27.38 3.10
C THR A 220 -1.39 27.44 2.05
N PRO A 221 -2.29 28.44 2.13
CA PRO A 221 -3.38 28.62 1.19
C PRO A 221 -2.86 29.34 -0.05
N LYS A 222 -1.72 28.91 -0.62
CA LYS A 222 -1.54 29.16 -2.04
C LYS A 222 -2.49 28.20 -2.72
N ILE A 223 -3.69 28.71 -3.01
CA ILE A 223 -4.79 28.09 -3.77
C ILE A 223 -4.23 27.58 -5.09
N LYS A 224 -3.50 26.47 -5.05
CA LYS A 224 -3.03 25.75 -6.22
C LYS A 224 -4.02 24.62 -6.37
N SER A 225 -4.89 24.76 -7.36
CA SER A 225 -5.79 23.68 -7.80
C SER A 225 -5.08 22.32 -7.73
N GLY A 226 -5.61 21.39 -6.93
CA GLY A 226 -5.04 20.06 -6.71
C GLY A 226 -4.18 19.87 -5.45
N SER A 227 -4.39 20.65 -4.38
CA SER A 227 -3.97 20.24 -3.03
C SER A 227 -4.91 19.17 -2.47
N TYR A 228 -4.41 18.36 -1.54
CA TYR A 228 -5.19 17.26 -0.94
C TYR A 228 -6.47 17.75 -0.24
N SER A 229 -6.40 18.88 0.47
CA SER A 229 -7.53 19.47 1.20
C SER A 229 -8.63 20.06 0.31
N ILE A 230 -8.32 20.38 -0.96
CA ILE A 230 -9.28 20.96 -1.91
C ILE A 230 -9.88 19.86 -2.80
N ASP A 231 -9.02 19.04 -3.39
CA ASP A 231 -9.41 17.99 -4.31
C ASP A 231 -8.40 16.85 -4.23
N SER A 232 -8.70 15.92 -3.34
CA SER A 232 -7.85 14.79 -3.01
C SER A 232 -7.71 13.80 -4.16
N THR A 233 -8.75 13.63 -4.99
CA THR A 233 -8.70 12.85 -6.24
C THR A 233 -7.71 13.45 -7.22
N LYS A 234 -7.78 14.76 -7.50
CA LYS A 234 -6.81 15.44 -8.38
C LYS A 234 -5.40 15.47 -7.79
N TYR A 235 -5.27 15.58 -6.47
CA TYR A 235 -3.99 15.47 -5.78
C TYR A 235 -3.32 14.13 -6.06
N PHE A 236 -4.02 13.01 -5.85
CA PHE A 236 -3.46 11.69 -6.14
C PHE A 236 -3.22 11.46 -7.62
N ALA A 237 -4.10 11.94 -8.51
CA ALA A 237 -3.86 11.88 -9.96
C ALA A 237 -2.53 12.59 -10.35
N LYS A 238 -2.24 13.74 -9.72
CA LYS A 238 -0.97 14.44 -9.91
C LYS A 238 0.22 13.67 -9.36
N LEU A 239 0.08 12.99 -8.21
CA LEU A 239 1.12 12.11 -7.68
C LEU A 239 1.38 10.91 -8.58
N VAL A 240 0.33 10.26 -9.08
CA VAL A 240 0.44 9.18 -10.08
C VAL A 240 1.24 9.69 -11.28
N ARG A 241 0.91 10.86 -11.84
CA ARG A 241 1.70 11.45 -12.93
C ARG A 241 3.15 11.66 -12.57
N ARG A 242 3.44 12.19 -11.40
CA ARG A 242 4.82 12.38 -10.93
C ARG A 242 5.56 11.03 -10.92
N TYR A 243 4.98 9.99 -10.33
CA TYR A 243 5.59 8.67 -10.24
C TYR A 243 5.79 8.02 -11.61
N VAL A 244 4.84 8.20 -12.53
CA VAL A 244 5.00 7.78 -13.93
C VAL A 244 6.19 8.50 -14.59
N VAL A 245 6.28 9.83 -14.51
CA VAL A 245 7.39 10.61 -15.11
C VAL A 245 8.73 10.17 -14.56
N THR A 246 8.82 9.96 -13.25
CA THR A 246 10.08 9.64 -12.58
C THR A 246 10.39 8.15 -12.55
N ASN A 247 9.59 7.31 -13.22
CA ASN A 247 9.70 5.85 -13.19
C ASN A 247 9.74 5.27 -11.75
N ASP A 248 8.98 5.87 -10.83
CA ASP A 248 8.91 5.47 -9.42
C ASP A 248 7.79 4.43 -9.22
N LEU A 249 8.11 3.17 -9.50
CA LEU A 249 7.20 2.04 -9.35
C LEU A 249 6.70 1.89 -7.89
N PHE A 250 7.55 2.19 -6.91
CA PHE A 250 7.22 2.04 -5.49
C PHE A 250 6.15 3.04 -5.07
N GLY A 251 6.31 4.31 -5.46
CA GLY A 251 5.31 5.35 -5.24
C GLY A 251 3.97 5.01 -5.91
N LEU A 252 4.01 4.52 -7.15
CA LEU A 252 2.81 4.13 -7.89
C LEU A 252 2.07 2.95 -7.23
N ILE A 253 2.80 1.88 -6.89
CA ILE A 253 2.24 0.70 -6.20
C ILE A 253 1.59 1.11 -4.89
N ARG A 254 2.25 1.96 -4.10
CA ARG A 254 1.68 2.43 -2.84
C ARG A 254 0.33 3.11 -3.05
N ILE A 255 0.19 4.02 -4.01
CA ILE A 255 -1.10 4.65 -4.30
C ILE A 255 -2.16 3.61 -4.65
N ILE A 256 -1.81 2.65 -5.53
CA ILE A 256 -2.73 1.60 -5.97
C ILE A 256 -3.24 0.80 -4.76
N PHE A 257 -2.34 0.26 -3.94
CA PHE A 257 -2.74 -0.58 -2.81
C PHE A 257 -3.44 0.21 -1.70
N CYS A 258 -2.95 1.41 -1.36
CA CYS A 258 -3.55 2.24 -0.32
C CYS A 258 -4.93 2.80 -0.69
N ARG A 259 -5.32 2.77 -1.97
CA ARG A 259 -6.58 3.36 -2.46
C ARG A 259 -7.53 2.35 -3.12
N ALA A 260 -7.13 1.09 -3.31
CA ALA A 260 -7.98 0.06 -3.89
C ALA A 260 -9.17 -0.35 -2.99
N GLU A 261 -8.98 -0.35 -1.66
CA GLU A 261 -9.97 -0.80 -0.67
C GLU A 261 -10.75 0.35 0.00
N VAL A 262 -10.49 1.57 -0.43
CA VAL A 262 -11.05 2.76 0.21
C VAL A 262 -12.48 2.94 -0.27
N GLY A 263 -13.45 2.36 0.43
CA GLY A 263 -14.85 2.58 0.06
C GLY A 263 -15.96 2.01 0.93
N LEU A 264 -15.73 1.64 2.19
CA LEU A 264 -16.85 1.13 2.99
C LEU A 264 -17.53 2.12 3.93
N LYS A 265 -16.94 3.28 4.29
CA LYS A 265 -17.73 4.27 5.04
C LYS A 265 -17.25 5.73 5.12
N TYR A 266 -15.94 6.02 5.07
CA TYR A 266 -15.48 7.36 5.51
C TYR A 266 -14.26 7.95 4.78
N ASN A 267 -13.94 7.47 3.58
CA ASN A 267 -12.77 7.97 2.86
C ASN A 267 -13.18 8.00 1.38
N LYS A 268 -13.49 9.20 0.88
CA LYS A 268 -14.22 9.43 -0.38
C LYS A 268 -13.39 9.23 -1.65
N ILE A 269 -12.18 8.69 -1.52
CA ILE A 269 -11.17 8.68 -2.57
C ILE A 269 -10.86 7.24 -2.94
N ASP A 270 -11.56 6.73 -3.94
CA ASP A 270 -11.31 5.42 -4.50
C ASP A 270 -10.27 5.48 -5.63
N LEU A 271 -9.56 4.37 -5.83
CA LEU A 271 -8.56 4.22 -6.88
C LEU A 271 -9.12 4.47 -8.28
N LYS A 272 -10.35 4.02 -8.57
CA LYS A 272 -11.01 4.19 -9.88
C LYS A 272 -11.18 5.68 -10.21
N SER A 273 -11.60 6.49 -9.26
CA SER A 273 -11.72 7.96 -9.37
C SER A 273 -10.38 8.64 -9.58
N ILE A 274 -9.34 8.23 -8.84
CA ILE A 274 -7.96 8.74 -9.02
C ILE A 274 -7.47 8.47 -10.45
N ILE A 275 -7.65 7.24 -10.91
CA ILE A 275 -7.19 6.78 -12.20
C ILE A 275 -7.96 7.43 -13.36
N ARG A 276 -9.28 7.62 -13.21
CA ARG A 276 -10.09 8.40 -14.15
C ARG A 276 -9.59 9.84 -14.25
N ALA A 277 -9.41 10.52 -13.11
CA ALA A 277 -8.90 11.90 -13.08
C ALA A 277 -7.49 12.01 -13.66
N TYR A 278 -6.64 10.98 -13.49
CA TYR A 278 -5.34 10.90 -14.15
C TYR A 278 -5.49 10.85 -15.67
N ARG A 279 -6.33 9.97 -16.20
CA ARG A 279 -6.56 9.83 -17.66
C ARG A 279 -7.13 11.10 -18.28
N GLU A 280 -8.15 11.68 -17.66
CA GLU A 280 -8.81 12.92 -18.12
C GLU A 280 -7.84 14.10 -18.17
N ARG A 281 -6.91 14.18 -17.21
CA ARG A 281 -5.98 15.31 -17.10
C ARG A 281 -4.73 15.14 -17.95
N TYR A 282 -4.29 13.91 -18.17
CA TYR A 282 -3.02 13.59 -18.82
C TYR A 282 -3.24 12.79 -20.10
N VAL A 283 -4.26 13.20 -20.88
CA VAL A 283 -4.86 12.59 -22.10
C VAL A 283 -3.89 11.92 -23.08
N HIS A 284 -2.60 12.30 -23.10
CA HIS A 284 -1.56 11.69 -23.94
C HIS A 284 -0.75 10.56 -23.28
N THR A 285 -1.16 10.08 -22.10
CA THR A 285 -0.55 8.89 -21.47
C THR A 285 -1.43 7.68 -21.71
N GLU A 286 -1.13 6.95 -22.78
CA GLU A 286 -1.82 5.73 -23.21
C GLU A 286 -1.94 4.70 -22.08
N LYS A 287 -2.86 3.74 -22.21
CA LYS A 287 -2.93 2.52 -21.36
C LYS A 287 -1.55 1.86 -21.22
N ASP A 288 -0.73 1.98 -22.27
CA ASP A 288 0.64 1.49 -22.33
C ASP A 288 1.63 2.19 -21.40
N THR A 289 1.28 3.35 -20.83
CA THR A 289 2.15 4.07 -19.90
C THR A 289 2.46 3.24 -18.67
N PHE A 290 1.43 2.64 -18.04
CA PHE A 290 1.68 1.77 -16.88
C PHE A 290 2.40 0.50 -17.33
N LYS A 291 1.96 -0.11 -18.44
CA LYS A 291 2.60 -1.29 -19.02
C LYS A 291 4.11 -1.09 -19.23
N PHE A 292 4.51 0.07 -19.76
CA PHE A 292 5.92 0.41 -20.00
C PHE A 292 6.73 0.50 -18.71
N LEU A 293 6.16 1.07 -17.64
CA LEU A 293 6.82 1.12 -16.32
C LEU A 293 7.12 -0.30 -15.79
N PHE A 294 6.23 -1.24 -16.06
CA PHE A 294 6.36 -2.64 -15.64
C PHE A 294 6.96 -3.56 -16.71
N LYS A 295 7.64 -3.05 -17.75
CA LYS A 295 8.18 -3.87 -18.85
C LYS A 295 9.11 -5.01 -18.41
N ARG A 296 9.75 -4.87 -17.23
CA ARG A 296 10.63 -5.89 -16.63
C ARG A 296 9.90 -6.85 -15.66
N GLN A 297 8.66 -6.53 -15.28
CA GLN A 297 7.80 -7.33 -14.40
C GLN A 297 6.38 -7.41 -14.96
N MET A 298 6.26 -7.90 -16.20
CA MET A 298 4.97 -8.01 -16.89
C MET A 298 3.98 -8.93 -16.17
N ASP A 299 4.50 -9.90 -15.42
CA ASP A 299 3.71 -10.77 -14.54
C ASP A 299 3.00 -9.97 -13.44
N ILE A 300 3.69 -9.04 -12.78
CA ILE A 300 3.09 -8.13 -11.80
C ILE A 300 2.06 -7.22 -12.47
N TYR A 301 2.38 -6.68 -13.65
CA TYR A 301 1.48 -5.77 -14.35
C TYR A 301 0.13 -6.43 -14.66
N TYR A 302 0.15 -7.56 -15.37
CA TYR A 302 -1.07 -8.23 -15.82
C TYR A 302 -1.83 -8.90 -14.68
N ASN A 303 -1.15 -9.53 -13.73
CA ASN A 303 -1.84 -10.29 -12.67
C ASN A 303 -2.21 -9.45 -11.45
N VAL A 304 -1.65 -8.24 -11.29
CA VAL A 304 -1.85 -7.43 -10.09
C VAL A 304 -2.28 -6.01 -10.38
N ILE A 305 -1.48 -5.28 -11.17
CA ILE A 305 -1.71 -3.84 -11.36
C ILE A 305 -2.95 -3.59 -12.21
N LEU A 306 -3.09 -4.32 -13.32
CA LEU A 306 -4.21 -4.16 -14.23
C LEU A 306 -5.57 -4.45 -13.53
N PRO A 307 -5.73 -5.58 -12.81
CA PRO A 307 -6.99 -5.88 -12.13
C PRO A 307 -7.27 -4.93 -10.96
N MET A 308 -6.25 -4.59 -10.16
CA MET A 308 -6.42 -3.65 -9.04
C MET A 308 -6.88 -2.26 -9.50
N CYS A 309 -6.45 -1.81 -10.68
CA CYS A 309 -6.90 -0.54 -11.28
C CYS A 309 -8.30 -0.63 -11.92
N GLY A 310 -8.94 -1.80 -11.94
CA GLY A 310 -10.22 -2.01 -12.62
C GLY A 310 -10.10 -1.83 -14.14
N PHE A 311 -8.94 -2.13 -14.70
CA PHE A 311 -8.69 -2.06 -16.14
C PHE A 311 -8.93 -3.37 -16.86
N ASP A 312 -9.50 -4.36 -16.16
CA ASP A 312 -9.74 -5.67 -16.72
C ASP A 312 -10.35 -5.52 -18.11
N LEU A 313 -9.69 -6.22 -19.04
CA LEU A 313 -10.17 -6.38 -20.40
C LEU A 313 -11.58 -6.91 -20.24
N ILE A 314 -12.57 -6.13 -20.65
CA ILE A 314 -13.90 -6.64 -20.97
C ILE A 314 -13.61 -7.85 -21.87
N GLN A 315 -13.78 -9.05 -21.32
CA GLN A 315 -13.72 -10.30 -22.07
C GLN A 315 -15.00 -10.44 -22.86
#